data_AF-A0AB39QT36-F1
#
_entry.id   AF-A0AB39QT36-F1
#
_cell.length_a   1.000
_cell.length_b   1.000
_cell.length_c   1.000
_cell.angle_alpha   90.00
_cell.angle_beta   90.00
_cell.angle_gamma   90.00
#
_symmetry.space_group_name_H-M   'P 1'
#
loop_
_entity.id
_entity.type
_entity.pdbx_description
1 polymer ?
#
loop_
_entity_poly.entity_id
_entity_poly.type
_entity_poly.pdbx_seq_one_letter_code
_entity_poly.pdbx_strand_id
1 'polypeptide(L)'
;MRRTTGAAAVLGTAAGALLLSGCGAVELPLAGVQAGADGSPYALIRPCGDDHYQGLALDGWARGTQERPVTTGWDAKGERSGDARFPLFSPPGTWRARHRGAQKLLPRHHYTLSFGHYVTGDSYNGIADFTTEQITALRPGRVWADGRVMSLGEFEKLAEDSC
;
A
#
# COMPACT_ATOMS: atom_id res chain seq x y z
N MET A 1 -68.42 -19.04 -22.92
CA MET A 1 -68.23 -17.93 -23.89
C MET A 1 -68.09 -16.65 -23.04
N ARG A 2 -67.05 -15.82 -23.03
CA ARG A 2 -66.06 -15.39 -24.03
C ARG A 2 -64.71 -15.09 -23.34
N ARG A 3 -63.61 -15.26 -24.09
CA ARG A 3 -62.27 -14.73 -23.79
C ARG A 3 -62.21 -13.24 -24.17
N THR A 4 -61.48 -12.42 -23.41
CA THR A 4 -60.84 -11.19 -23.91
C THR A 4 -59.57 -10.88 -23.12
N THR A 5 -58.51 -10.62 -23.88
CA THR A 5 -57.09 -10.32 -23.59
C THR A 5 -56.82 -8.82 -23.34
N GLY A 6 -55.69 -8.51 -22.67
CA GLY A 6 -54.96 -7.22 -22.72
C GLY A 6 -54.44 -6.78 -21.34
N ALA A 7 -53.15 -6.92 -20.97
CA ALA A 7 -51.92 -6.25 -21.40
C ALA A 7 -51.50 -5.05 -20.50
N ALA A 8 -50.47 -5.30 -19.67
CA ALA A 8 -49.35 -4.48 -19.17
C ALA A 8 -49.55 -3.07 -18.56
N ALA A 9 -48.93 -2.87 -17.39
CA ALA A 9 -47.99 -1.76 -17.17
C ALA A 9 -47.03 -2.09 -16.01
N VAL A 10 -45.74 -2.18 -16.36
CA VAL A 10 -44.58 -2.31 -15.47
C VAL A 10 -44.23 -0.93 -14.92
N LEU A 11 -44.13 -0.77 -13.60
CA LEU A 11 -43.49 0.38 -12.97
C LEU A 11 -42.48 -0.12 -11.94
N GLY A 12 -41.31 -0.50 -12.42
CA GLY A 12 -40.13 -0.76 -11.60
C GLY A 12 -39.43 0.55 -11.29
N THR A 13 -39.56 1.05 -10.06
CA THR A 13 -38.76 2.17 -9.57
C THR A 13 -37.34 1.69 -9.26
N ALA A 14 -36.44 1.78 -10.24
CA ALA A 14 -35.00 1.73 -9.97
C ALA A 14 -34.56 3.09 -9.42
N ALA A 15 -34.71 3.27 -8.10
CA ALA A 15 -34.04 4.37 -7.41
C ALA A 15 -32.58 3.96 -7.20
N GLY A 16 -31.70 4.53 -8.04
CA GLY A 16 -30.28 4.26 -8.05
C GLY A 16 -29.64 4.51 -6.69
N ALA A 17 -28.87 3.53 -6.22
CA ALA A 17 -27.92 3.73 -5.14
C ALA A 17 -26.85 4.71 -5.64
N LEU A 18 -26.92 5.96 -5.16
CA LEU A 18 -25.82 6.92 -5.26
C LEU A 18 -24.66 6.34 -4.43
N LEU A 19 -23.74 5.64 -5.10
CA LEU A 19 -22.47 5.24 -4.52
C LEU A 19 -21.70 6.52 -4.20
N LEU A 20 -21.65 6.86 -2.92
CA LEU A 20 -20.79 7.91 -2.38
C LEU A 20 -19.35 7.54 -2.72
N SER A 21 -18.80 8.08 -3.81
CA SER A 21 -17.37 8.06 -4.08
C SER A 21 -16.70 8.89 -2.98
N GLY A 22 -16.22 8.21 -1.94
CA GLY A 22 -15.52 8.84 -0.83
C GLY A 22 -14.33 9.65 -1.36
N CYS A 23 -14.17 10.87 -0.87
CA CYS A 23 -13.01 11.74 -1.12
C CYS A 23 -11.74 11.21 -0.44
N GLY A 24 -11.36 9.96 -0.70
CA GLY A 24 -10.12 9.36 -0.25
C GLY A 24 -9.12 9.32 -1.39
N ALA A 25 -7.84 9.53 -1.08
CA ALA A 25 -6.76 9.22 -2.01
C ALA A 25 -6.80 7.73 -2.38
N VAL A 26 -6.61 7.39 -3.65
CA VAL A 26 -6.63 5.99 -4.10
C VAL A 26 -5.40 5.25 -3.57
N GLU A 27 -5.54 4.00 -3.14
CA GLU A 27 -4.42 3.15 -2.75
C GLU A 27 -3.88 2.41 -3.98
N LEU A 28 -2.58 2.56 -4.25
CA LEU A 28 -1.90 2.00 -5.41
C LEU A 28 -0.72 1.11 -4.96
N PRO A 29 -0.38 0.06 -5.73
CA PRO A 29 0.70 -0.88 -5.42
C PRO A 29 2.10 -0.31 -5.75
N LEU A 30 2.39 0.90 -5.26
CA LEU A 30 3.59 1.69 -5.54
C LEU A 30 4.69 1.54 -4.49
N ALA A 31 4.41 0.79 -3.43
CA ALA A 31 5.39 0.39 -2.42
C ALA A 31 5.57 -1.12 -2.44
N GLY A 32 6.74 -1.59 -2.02
CA GLY A 32 7.05 -3.00 -1.92
C GLY A 32 8.18 -3.29 -0.94
N VAL A 33 8.32 -4.56 -0.56
CA VAL A 33 9.43 -5.04 0.27
C VAL A 33 10.19 -6.14 -0.46
N GLN A 34 11.48 -5.94 -0.68
CA GLN A 34 12.35 -6.90 -1.33
C GLN A 34 13.22 -7.62 -0.31
N ALA A 35 13.40 -8.93 -0.46
CA ALA A 35 14.48 -9.65 0.22
C ALA A 35 15.81 -9.38 -0.50
N GLY A 36 16.80 -8.81 0.20
CA GLY A 36 18.17 -8.67 -0.27
C GLY A 36 18.86 -10.01 -0.50
N ALA A 37 20.07 -9.99 -1.06
CA ALA A 37 20.88 -11.19 -1.30
C ALA A 37 21.23 -11.93 0.01
N ASP A 38 21.35 -11.18 1.11
CA ASP A 38 21.62 -11.63 2.47
C ASP A 38 20.33 -11.95 3.25
N GLY A 39 19.15 -11.83 2.63
CA GLY A 39 17.85 -11.98 3.28
C GLY A 39 17.40 -10.73 4.06
N SER A 40 18.18 -9.65 4.09
CA SER A 40 17.77 -8.40 4.73
C SER A 40 16.63 -7.73 3.95
N PRO A 41 15.58 -7.22 4.61
CA PRO A 41 14.47 -6.59 3.92
C PRO A 41 14.81 -5.15 3.47
N TYR A 42 14.46 -4.82 2.23
CA TYR A 42 14.59 -3.49 1.64
C TYR A 42 13.21 -2.94 1.28
N ALA A 43 12.96 -1.67 1.60
CA ALA A 43 11.81 -0.94 1.10
C ALA A 43 12.05 -0.55 -0.37
N LEU A 44 10.99 -0.62 -1.18
CA LEU A 44 10.93 -0.11 -2.55
C LEU A 44 9.81 0.93 -2.62
N ILE A 45 10.10 2.08 -3.24
CA ILE A 45 9.18 3.20 -3.45
C ILE A 45 9.22 3.56 -4.94
N ARG A 46 8.05 3.65 -5.56
CA ARG A 46 7.85 3.92 -7.00
C ARG A 46 6.70 4.94 -7.19
N PRO A 47 6.89 6.24 -6.93
CA PRO A 47 5.84 7.23 -7.22
C PRO A 47 5.52 7.25 -8.72
N CYS A 48 4.34 7.76 -9.08
CA CYS A 48 3.95 7.90 -10.47
C CYS A 48 4.79 8.99 -11.16
N GLY A 49 5.44 8.64 -12.29
CA GLY A 49 6.27 9.56 -13.06
C GLY A 49 7.27 10.35 -12.21
N ASP A 50 7.20 11.68 -12.30
CA ASP A 50 8.05 12.62 -11.55
C ASP A 50 7.34 13.19 -10.30
N ASP A 51 6.30 12.52 -9.83
CA ASP A 51 5.51 13.01 -8.70
C ASP A 51 6.34 13.13 -7.43
N HIS A 52 6.00 14.19 -6.71
CA HIS A 52 6.50 14.38 -5.37
C HIS A 52 5.64 13.62 -4.37
N TYR A 53 6.26 13.07 -3.34
CA TYR A 53 5.58 12.29 -2.34
C TYR A 53 6.06 12.63 -0.93
N GLN A 54 5.18 12.39 0.05
CA GLN A 54 5.39 12.74 1.44
C GLN A 54 4.75 11.71 2.38
N GLY A 55 4.90 11.91 3.68
CA GLY A 55 4.28 11.05 4.68
C GLY A 55 4.78 9.60 4.65
N LEU A 56 6.06 9.39 4.33
CA LEU A 56 6.64 8.05 4.33
C LEU A 56 6.61 7.47 5.74
N ALA A 57 6.10 6.26 5.87
CA ALA A 57 6.06 5.56 7.14
C ALA A 57 6.24 4.06 6.96
N LEU A 58 6.82 3.46 7.98
CA LEU A 58 6.68 2.04 8.28
C LEU A 58 5.98 1.95 9.61
N ASP A 59 4.75 1.45 9.63
CA ASP A 59 3.96 1.25 10.84
C ASP A 59 3.83 -0.23 11.12
N GLY A 60 4.24 -0.69 12.31
CA GLY A 60 4.12 -2.08 12.72
C GLY A 60 3.40 -2.27 14.05
N TRP A 61 2.58 -3.32 14.12
CA TRP A 61 1.79 -3.67 15.30
C TRP A 61 1.61 -5.18 15.45
N ALA A 62 1.35 -5.64 16.67
CA ALA A 62 1.15 -7.06 16.95
C ALA A 62 -0.16 -7.57 16.32
N ARG A 63 -0.13 -8.77 15.74
CA ARG A 63 -1.34 -9.41 15.21
C ARG A 63 -2.23 -9.91 16.34
N GLY A 64 -3.54 -9.74 16.17
CA GLY A 64 -4.56 -10.26 17.09
C GLY A 64 -4.92 -9.32 18.24
N THR A 65 -4.37 -8.12 18.29
CA THR A 65 -4.85 -7.05 19.18
C THR A 65 -6.02 -6.32 18.52
N GLN A 66 -7.10 -6.06 19.27
CA GLN A 66 -8.25 -5.30 18.76
C GLN A 66 -7.88 -3.83 18.56
N GLU A 67 -7.07 -3.29 19.48
CA GLU A 67 -6.41 -2.01 19.33
C GLU A 67 -5.18 -2.24 18.42
N ARG A 68 -5.02 -1.44 17.37
CA ARG A 68 -3.87 -1.50 16.44
C ARG A 68 -2.88 -0.35 16.73
N PRO A 69 -2.38 -0.17 17.97
CA PRO A 69 -1.39 0.86 18.20
C PRO A 69 -0.12 0.50 17.44
N VAL A 70 0.46 1.47 16.74
CA VAL A 70 1.77 1.30 16.13
C VAL A 70 2.81 1.19 17.25
N THR A 71 3.43 0.04 17.39
CA THR A 71 4.43 -0.25 18.44
C THR A 71 5.86 -0.20 17.92
N THR A 72 6.06 -0.31 16.61
CA THR A 72 7.38 -0.37 15.97
C THR A 72 7.34 0.26 14.57
N GLY A 73 8.48 0.77 14.11
CA GLY A 73 8.67 1.28 12.76
C GLY A 73 9.28 2.67 12.75
N TRP A 74 8.90 3.51 11.79
CA TRP A 74 9.42 4.87 11.65
C TRP A 74 8.49 5.74 10.80
N ASP A 75 8.64 7.06 10.90
CA ASP A 75 8.02 8.02 9.98
C ASP A 75 9.05 9.07 9.54
N ALA A 76 8.94 9.55 8.31
CA ALA A 76 9.79 10.60 7.79
C ALA A 76 8.92 11.73 7.20
N LYS A 77 9.15 12.94 7.72
CA LYS A 77 8.50 14.16 7.22
C LYS A 77 9.26 14.73 6.03
N GLY A 78 8.59 15.63 5.32
CA GLY A 78 9.13 16.32 4.16
C GLY A 78 8.79 15.63 2.85
N GLU A 79 8.87 16.42 1.80
CA GLU A 79 8.60 16.00 0.43
C GLU A 79 9.86 15.38 -0.20
N ARG A 80 9.63 14.45 -1.14
CA ARG A 80 10.64 13.69 -1.87
C ARG A 80 10.19 13.52 -3.31
N SER A 81 11.12 13.14 -4.17
CA SER A 81 10.83 12.77 -5.56
C SER A 81 11.71 11.60 -5.99
N GLY A 82 11.26 10.92 -7.05
CA GLY A 82 11.94 9.80 -7.65
C GLY A 82 11.86 8.50 -6.86
N ASP A 83 12.30 7.44 -7.50
CA ASP A 83 12.33 6.09 -6.94
C ASP A 83 13.30 5.98 -5.75
N ALA A 84 12.94 5.13 -4.78
CA ALA A 84 13.83 4.84 -3.66
C ALA A 84 13.92 3.33 -3.37
N ARG A 85 15.13 2.92 -2.95
CA ARG A 85 15.42 1.60 -2.37
C ARG A 85 16.38 1.75 -1.21
N PHE A 86 16.01 1.24 -0.04
CA PHE A 86 16.81 1.36 1.18
C PHE A 86 16.47 0.24 2.18
N PRO A 87 17.35 -0.10 3.14
CA PRO A 87 17.03 -1.11 4.16
C PRO A 87 15.77 -0.72 4.93
N LEU A 88 14.84 -1.68 5.11
CA LEU A 88 13.47 -1.41 5.58
C LEU A 88 13.42 -0.64 6.91
N PHE A 89 14.38 -0.85 7.81
CA PHE A 89 14.47 -0.20 9.12
C PHE A 89 15.60 0.86 9.21
N SER A 90 16.21 1.23 8.08
CA SER A 90 17.24 2.27 8.03
C SER A 90 17.03 3.18 6.83
N PRO A 91 16.03 4.08 6.88
CA PRO A 91 15.85 5.11 5.88
C PRO A 91 17.12 5.97 5.70
N PRO A 92 17.36 6.55 4.52
CA PRO A 92 18.51 7.42 4.30
C PRO A 92 18.61 8.53 5.36
N GLY A 93 19.81 8.79 5.89
CA GLY A 93 19.98 9.70 7.03
C GLY A 93 19.50 11.14 6.77
N THR A 94 19.55 11.60 5.51
CA THR A 94 19.02 12.92 5.08
C THR A 94 17.51 13.05 5.29
N TRP A 95 16.80 11.93 5.44
CA TRP A 95 15.36 11.88 5.63
C TRP A 95 14.96 12.20 7.08
N ARG A 96 15.92 12.13 8.02
CA ARG A 96 15.72 12.40 9.45
C ARG A 96 14.50 11.67 10.01
N ALA A 97 14.41 10.38 9.72
CA ALA A 97 13.30 9.54 10.15
C ALA A 97 13.21 9.47 11.67
N ARG A 98 11.98 9.52 12.19
CA ARG A 98 11.68 9.33 13.60
C ARG A 98 11.34 7.86 13.80
N HIS A 99 12.19 7.17 14.56
CA HIS A 99 12.04 5.75 14.82
C HIS A 99 11.16 5.48 16.05
N ARG A 100 10.37 4.42 15.99
CA ARG A 100 9.50 3.92 17.06
C ARG A 100 9.82 2.46 17.34
N GLY A 101 9.97 2.10 18.61
CA GLY A 101 10.18 0.71 19.03
C GLY A 101 11.43 0.04 18.41
N ALA A 102 11.37 -1.27 18.28
CA ALA A 102 12.47 -2.06 17.73
C ALA A 102 12.67 -1.78 16.22
N GLN A 103 13.93 -1.73 15.77
CA GLN A 103 14.29 -1.47 14.36
C GLN A 103 14.62 -2.78 13.64
N LYS A 104 13.65 -3.71 13.67
CA LYS A 104 13.71 -5.04 13.04
C LYS A 104 12.31 -5.61 12.92
N LEU A 105 12.15 -6.61 12.05
CA LEU A 105 10.92 -7.41 12.00
C LEU A 105 10.70 -8.12 13.34
N LEU A 106 9.50 -7.93 13.91
CA LEU A 106 9.08 -8.59 15.13
C LEU A 106 8.17 -9.78 14.78
N PRO A 107 8.34 -10.95 15.41
CA PRO A 107 7.46 -12.10 15.15
C PRO A 107 5.99 -11.74 15.36
N ARG A 108 5.10 -12.33 14.54
CA ARG A 108 3.64 -12.14 14.62
C ARG A 108 3.21 -10.68 14.55
N HIS A 109 3.96 -9.82 13.85
CA HIS A 109 3.56 -8.44 13.58
C HIS A 109 3.06 -8.28 12.14
N HIS A 110 2.13 -7.34 11.99
CA HIS A 110 1.75 -6.77 10.71
C HIS A 110 2.49 -5.45 10.55
N TYR A 111 2.85 -5.11 9.31
CA TYR A 111 3.48 -3.86 8.94
C TYR A 111 2.80 -3.27 7.71
N THR A 112 2.76 -1.95 7.66
CA THR A 112 2.36 -1.16 6.50
C THR A 112 3.51 -0.22 6.15
N LEU A 113 4.07 -0.37 4.95
CA LEU A 113 4.95 0.61 4.33
C LEU A 113 4.09 1.50 3.44
N SER A 114 4.11 2.81 3.70
CA SER A 114 3.26 3.75 2.97
C SER A 114 3.96 5.06 2.63
N PHE A 115 3.45 5.72 1.59
CA PHE A 115 3.69 7.13 1.28
C PHE A 115 2.48 7.71 0.56
N GLY A 116 2.37 9.03 0.47
CA GLY A 116 1.27 9.67 -0.25
C GLY A 116 1.72 10.80 -1.17
N HIS A 117 1.01 10.92 -2.28
CA HIS A 117 1.00 12.06 -3.18
C HIS A 117 -0.35 12.76 -3.02
N TYR A 118 -0.35 14.06 -2.71
CA TYR A 118 -1.56 14.78 -2.32
C TYR A 118 -1.70 16.08 -3.08
N VAL A 119 -2.27 15.99 -4.28
CA VAL A 119 -2.70 17.14 -5.09
C VAL A 119 -4.18 17.02 -5.43
N THR A 120 -4.84 18.16 -5.62
CA THR A 120 -6.28 18.21 -5.91
C THR A 120 -6.61 17.44 -7.19
N GLY A 121 -7.41 16.38 -7.06
CA GLY A 121 -7.91 15.60 -8.21
C GLY A 121 -7.04 14.41 -8.62
N ASP A 122 -5.84 14.26 -8.05
CA ASP A 122 -4.88 13.21 -8.43
C ASP A 122 -4.14 12.63 -7.22
N SER A 123 -4.79 12.62 -6.05
CA SER A 123 -4.16 12.13 -4.82
C SER A 123 -4.15 10.61 -4.74
N TYR A 124 -3.01 10.02 -4.37
CA TYR A 124 -2.87 8.59 -4.12
C TYR A 124 -1.96 8.27 -2.95
N ASN A 125 -2.08 7.04 -2.45
CA ASN A 125 -1.16 6.44 -1.49
C ASN A 125 -0.47 5.23 -2.13
N GLY A 126 0.85 5.19 -2.06
CA GLY A 126 1.58 3.96 -2.31
C GLY A 126 1.62 3.11 -1.05
N ILE A 127 1.17 1.86 -1.11
CA ILE A 127 1.06 0.99 0.08
C ILE A 127 1.60 -0.42 -0.16
N ALA A 128 2.23 -0.99 0.86
CA ALA A 128 2.54 -2.41 0.97
C ALA A 128 2.23 -2.92 2.39
N ASP A 129 1.26 -3.81 2.48
CA ASP A 129 0.91 -4.52 3.70
C ASP A 129 1.54 -5.90 3.73
N PHE A 130 2.17 -6.24 4.86
CA PHE A 130 2.84 -7.53 5.01
C PHE A 130 2.94 -7.96 6.47
N THR A 131 3.18 -9.26 6.66
CA THR A 131 3.58 -9.81 7.95
C THR A 131 5.05 -10.15 7.97
N THR A 132 5.63 -10.23 9.18
CA THR A 132 6.99 -10.71 9.36
C THR A 132 7.22 -12.06 8.69
N GLU A 133 6.27 -12.99 8.83
CA GLU A 133 6.40 -14.34 8.27
C GLU A 133 6.42 -14.35 6.74
N GLN A 134 5.69 -13.44 6.10
CA GLN A 134 5.72 -13.31 4.64
C GLN A 134 7.09 -12.83 4.16
N ILE A 135 7.64 -11.80 4.82
CA ILE A 135 8.94 -11.23 4.43
C ILE A 135 10.10 -12.17 4.75
N THR A 136 10.08 -12.87 5.89
CA THR A 136 11.14 -13.83 6.24
C THR A 136 11.13 -15.09 5.37
N ALA A 137 9.99 -15.42 4.75
CA ALA A 137 9.87 -16.53 3.81
C ALA A 137 10.23 -16.13 2.36
N LEU A 138 10.47 -14.84 2.07
CA LEU A 138 10.86 -14.41 0.74
C LEU A 138 12.22 -15.00 0.34
N ARG A 139 12.28 -15.54 -0.86
CA ARG A 139 13.56 -15.89 -1.48
C ARG A 139 14.33 -14.60 -1.83
N PRO A 140 15.67 -14.60 -1.76
CA PRO A 140 16.48 -13.46 -2.18
C PRO A 140 16.10 -12.94 -3.57
N GLY A 141 16.01 -11.62 -3.71
CA GLY A 141 15.62 -10.91 -4.92
C GLY A 141 14.13 -10.82 -5.19
N ARG A 142 13.28 -11.58 -4.48
CA ARG A 142 11.82 -11.50 -4.60
C ARG A 142 11.27 -10.29 -3.85
N VAL A 143 10.18 -9.75 -4.40
CA VAL A 143 9.44 -8.62 -3.87
C VAL A 143 8.08 -9.10 -3.36
N TRP A 144 7.67 -8.62 -2.20
CA TRP A 144 6.30 -8.64 -1.73
C TRP A 144 5.68 -7.27 -1.99
N ALA A 145 4.61 -7.25 -2.80
CA ALA A 145 3.80 -6.08 -3.09
C ALA A 145 2.41 -6.58 -3.49
N ASP A 146 1.37 -5.76 -3.30
CA ASP A 146 0.01 -6.11 -3.76
C ASP A 146 -0.47 -7.50 -3.25
N GLY A 147 -0.13 -7.83 -2.00
CA GLY A 147 -0.50 -9.10 -1.36
C GLY A 147 0.11 -10.37 -1.97
N ARG A 148 1.12 -10.24 -2.85
CA ARG A 148 1.72 -11.39 -3.55
C ARG A 148 3.23 -11.28 -3.73
N VAL A 149 3.86 -12.44 -3.97
CA VAL A 149 5.29 -12.54 -4.25
C VAL A 149 5.54 -12.41 -5.74
N MET A 150 6.39 -11.47 -6.14
CA MET A 150 6.77 -11.22 -7.54
C MET A 150 8.28 -10.98 -7.67
N SER A 151 8.78 -10.87 -8.90
CA SER A 151 10.12 -10.39 -9.22
C SER A 151 10.18 -8.86 -9.16
N LEU A 152 11.39 -8.30 -9.16
CA LEU A 152 11.56 -6.84 -9.19
C LEU A 152 10.94 -6.21 -10.44
N GLY A 153 11.17 -6.80 -11.62
CA GLY A 153 10.62 -6.26 -12.88
C GLY A 153 9.09 -6.37 -12.96
N GLU A 154 8.48 -7.41 -12.38
CA GLU A 154 7.03 -7.50 -12.27
C GLU A 154 6.45 -6.42 -11.34
N PHE A 155 7.15 -6.08 -10.25
CA PHE A 155 6.75 -4.98 -9.37
C PHE A 155 6.87 -3.62 -10.08
N GLU A 156 7.97 -3.38 -10.78
CA GLU A 156 8.19 -2.13 -11.53
C GLU A 156 7.12 -1.95 -12.61
N LYS A 157 6.80 -3.02 -13.35
CA LYS A 157 5.71 -3.02 -14.33
C LYS A 157 4.35 -2.77 -13.67
N LEU A 158 4.07 -3.41 -12.53
CA LEU A 158 2.82 -3.21 -11.80
C LEU A 158 2.66 -1.75 -11.35
N ALA A 159 3.75 -1.13 -10.87
CA ALA A 159 3.73 0.26 -10.45
C ALA A 159 3.47 1.19 -11.65
N GLU A 160 4.16 0.97 -12.78
CA GLU A 160 3.95 1.74 -14.01
C GLU A 160 2.52 1.60 -14.55
N ASP A 161 1.99 0.38 -14.59
CA ASP A 161 0.63 0.10 -15.08
C ASP A 161 -0.48 0.67 -14.16
N SER A 162 -0.13 1.16 -12.95
CA SER A 162 -1.09 1.66 -11.95
C SER A 162 -1.29 3.19 -11.93
N CYS A 163 -0.53 3.95 -12.73
CA CYS A 163 -0.41 5.42 -12.62
C CYS A 163 -1.34 6.25 -13.55
#